data_AF-A0A930Z8Z3-F1
#
_entry.id   AF-A0A930Z8Z3-F1
#
_cell.length_a   1.000
_cell.length_b   1.000
_cell.length_c   1.000
_cell.angle_alpha   90.00
_cell.angle_beta   90.00
_cell.angle_gamma   90.00
#
_symmetry.space_group_name_H-M   'P 1'
#
loop_
_entity.id
_entity.type
_entity.pdbx_description
1 polymer ?
#
loop_
_entity_poly.entity_id
_entity_poly.type
_entity_poly.pdbx_seq_one_letter_code
_entity_poly.pdbx_strand_id
1 'polypeptide(L)'
;MRMMIPPVRQRREIDCNLSMFFRLHRRSAFNRAVSDLCRFYGVRRPRFEWFEYIDWGKTAGKTYEDGRIHLVHPENWKRGRIYNKERMWIQMIYHEMGHYLLWVDAERKADAFMRHMVIGLRRPGRPVTAASAQRQTARMHRPHDRNRRRGSNPPSRVRRRVARAS
;
A
#
# COMPACT_ATOMS: atom_id res chain seq x y z
N MET A 1 1.87 -11.61 -2.21
CA MET A 1 1.51 -10.65 -1.14
C MET A 1 1.91 -9.24 -1.58
N ARG A 2 1.09 -8.20 -1.35
CA ARG A 2 1.45 -6.82 -1.71
C ARG A 2 1.97 -6.08 -0.47
N MET A 3 3.28 -5.79 -0.43
CA MET A 3 3.86 -4.99 0.65
C MET A 3 3.30 -3.56 0.58
N MET A 4 2.92 -2.98 1.72
CA MET A 4 2.61 -1.54 1.79
C MET A 4 3.89 -0.75 1.46
N ILE A 5 3.78 0.38 0.76
CA ILE A 5 4.94 1.18 0.34
C ILE A 5 4.80 2.57 0.96
N PRO A 6 5.87 3.20 1.48
CA PRO A 6 5.77 4.53 2.06
C PRO A 6 5.25 5.58 1.05
N PRO A 7 4.57 6.64 1.52
CA PRO A 7 4.13 7.75 0.66
C PRO A 7 5.28 8.32 -0.19
N VAL A 8 4.95 8.83 -1.38
CA VAL A 8 5.96 9.33 -2.35
C VAL A 8 6.90 10.37 -1.73
N ARG A 9 6.38 11.27 -0.89
CA ARG A 9 7.17 12.26 -0.15
C ARG A 9 8.23 11.59 0.74
N GLN A 10 7.82 10.67 1.61
CA GLN A 10 8.73 9.96 2.51
C GLN A 10 9.77 9.14 1.73
N ARG A 11 9.38 8.51 0.60
CA ARG A 11 10.34 7.83 -0.28
C ARG A 11 11.38 8.78 -0.88
N ARG A 12 10.99 10.00 -1.30
CA ARG A 12 11.94 11.02 -1.78
C ARG A 12 12.89 11.48 -0.68
N GLU A 13 12.41 11.63 0.55
CA GLU A 13 13.23 12.00 1.72
C GLU A 13 14.23 10.88 2.09
N ILE A 14 13.80 9.62 2.07
CA ILE A 14 14.67 8.44 2.25
C ILE A 14 15.72 8.37 1.13
N ASP A 15 15.30 8.49 -0.13
CA ASP A 15 16.19 8.43 -1.32
C ASP A 15 17.26 9.53 -1.27
N CYS A 16 16.86 10.77 -0.95
CA CYS A 16 17.78 11.91 -0.78
C CYS A 16 18.82 11.65 0.32
N ASN A 17 18.41 11.09 1.46
CA ASN A 17 19.32 10.72 2.54
C ASN A 17 20.31 9.59 2.13
N LEU A 18 19.86 8.60 1.35
CA LEU A 18 20.73 7.55 0.81
C LEU A 18 21.71 8.12 -0.23
N SER A 19 21.26 8.97 -1.16
CA SER A 19 22.13 9.72 -2.08
C SER A 19 23.16 10.58 -1.34
N MET A 20 22.76 11.25 -0.25
CA MET A 20 23.67 12.08 0.55
C MET A 20 24.74 11.24 1.24
N PHE A 21 24.40 10.05 1.75
CA PHE A 21 25.41 9.12 2.26
C PHE A 21 26.28 8.53 1.14
N PHE A 22 25.72 8.17 -0.01
CA PHE A 22 26.51 7.67 -1.14
C PHE A 22 27.53 8.70 -1.63
N ARG A 23 27.16 9.98 -1.72
CA ARG A 23 28.04 11.05 -2.22
C ARG A 23 29.03 11.56 -1.17
N LEU A 24 28.55 11.83 0.05
CA LEU A 24 29.29 12.57 1.08
C LEU A 24 29.66 11.72 2.31
N HIS A 25 29.39 10.41 2.29
CA HIS A 25 29.61 9.45 3.39
C HIS A 25 29.00 9.88 4.74
N ARG A 26 27.96 10.74 4.69
CA ARG A 26 27.26 11.29 5.86
C ARG A 26 26.45 10.20 6.58
N ARG A 27 27.08 9.45 7.48
CA ARG A 27 26.50 8.29 8.20
C ARG A 27 25.18 8.62 8.93
N SER A 28 24.99 9.88 9.37
CA SER A 28 23.73 10.35 9.95
C SER A 28 22.55 10.39 8.96
N ALA A 29 22.79 10.64 7.66
CA ALA A 29 21.77 10.56 6.63
C ALA A 29 21.34 9.11 6.38
N PHE A 30 22.31 8.17 6.26
CA PHE A 30 22.01 6.73 6.19
C PHE A 30 21.21 6.24 7.40
N ASN A 31 21.63 6.62 8.61
CA ASN A 31 20.93 6.30 9.85
C ASN A 31 19.48 6.81 9.83
N ARG A 32 19.22 8.01 9.29
CA ARG A 32 17.88 8.59 9.14
C ARG A 32 17.03 7.80 8.15
N ALA A 33 17.52 7.60 6.92
CA ALA A 33 16.86 6.82 5.87
C ALA A 33 16.40 5.43 6.35
N VAL A 34 17.30 4.70 7.01
CA VAL A 34 16.99 3.39 7.61
C VAL A 34 15.93 3.51 8.71
N SER A 35 16.06 4.49 9.60
CA SER A 35 15.13 4.65 10.72
C SER A 35 13.72 5.02 10.23
N ASP A 36 13.60 5.84 9.19
CA ASP A 36 12.33 6.22 8.58
C ASP A 36 11.64 5.04 7.88
N LEU A 37 12.42 4.17 7.21
CA LEU A 37 11.93 2.89 6.68
C LEU A 37 11.42 1.97 7.80
N CYS A 38 12.26 1.69 8.80
CA CYS A 38 11.88 0.80 9.91
C CYS A 38 10.65 1.30 10.67
N ARG A 39 10.55 2.62 10.88
CA ARG A 39 9.41 3.27 11.53
C ARG A 39 8.11 3.13 10.73
N PHE A 40 8.17 3.27 9.40
CA PHE A 40 6.98 3.08 8.54
C PHE A 40 6.44 1.64 8.63
N TYR A 41 7.33 0.64 8.69
CA TYR A 41 6.94 -0.76 8.78
C TYR A 41 6.71 -1.28 10.22
N GLY A 42 6.96 -0.46 11.25
CA GLY A 42 6.85 -0.87 12.64
C GLY A 42 7.85 -1.96 13.06
N VAL A 43 8.98 -2.09 12.37
CA VAL A 43 10.00 -3.13 12.63
C VAL A 43 11.18 -2.59 13.43
N ARG A 44 11.87 -3.49 14.14
CA ARG A 44 13.19 -3.19 14.72
C ARG A 44 14.17 -2.80 13.60
N ARG A 45 15.15 -1.95 13.93
CA ARG A 45 16.23 -1.58 13.01
C ARG A 45 17.24 -2.73 12.82
N PRO A 46 17.60 -3.11 11.58
CA PRO A 46 18.61 -4.13 11.31
C PRO A 46 20.02 -3.67 11.68
N ARG A 47 20.93 -4.65 11.84
CA ARG A 47 22.36 -4.42 12.03
C ARG A 47 23.04 -4.33 10.67
N PHE A 48 23.67 -3.20 10.36
CA PHE A 48 24.40 -3.01 9.10
C PHE A 48 25.89 -3.23 9.31
N GLU A 49 26.46 -4.12 8.50
CA GLU A 49 27.89 -4.40 8.43
C GLU A 49 28.41 -4.04 7.04
N TRP A 50 29.55 -3.37 6.98
CA TRP A 50 30.16 -2.91 5.73
C TRP A 50 31.27 -3.86 5.33
N PHE A 51 31.31 -4.27 4.07
CA PHE A 51 32.40 -5.11 3.55
C PHE A 51 33.21 -4.42 2.45
N GLU A 52 34.43 -4.93 2.25
CA GLU A 52 35.44 -4.31 1.36
C GLU A 52 35.45 -4.90 -0.05
N TYR A 53 35.34 -6.23 -0.20
CA TYR A 53 35.55 -6.97 -1.45
C TYR A 53 34.25 -7.46 -2.11
N ILE A 54 33.99 -7.03 -3.34
CA ILE A 54 32.83 -7.43 -4.19
C ILE A 54 32.93 -8.91 -4.66
N ASP A 55 33.90 -9.67 -4.17
CA ASP A 55 34.19 -11.07 -4.54
C ASP A 55 33.13 -12.10 -4.09
N TRP A 56 31.96 -11.64 -3.67
CA TRP A 56 30.75 -12.44 -3.46
C TRP A 56 30.13 -13.01 -4.77
N GLY A 57 30.83 -12.87 -5.90
CA GLY A 57 30.62 -13.54 -7.20
C GLY A 57 29.35 -13.17 -7.97
N LYS A 58 28.25 -12.87 -7.26
CA LYS A 58 26.90 -12.61 -7.79
C LYS A 58 26.06 -11.66 -6.93
N THR A 59 26.47 -11.33 -5.69
CA THR A 59 25.63 -10.57 -4.75
C THR A 59 26.34 -9.32 -4.22
N ALA A 60 25.64 -8.18 -4.30
CA ALA A 60 26.11 -6.86 -3.89
C ALA A 60 25.80 -6.54 -2.41
N GLY A 61 24.84 -7.25 -1.84
CA GLY A 61 24.50 -7.23 -0.43
C GLY A 61 24.04 -8.63 -0.01
N LYS A 62 23.89 -8.83 1.30
CA LYS A 62 23.23 -10.01 1.84
C LYS A 62 22.55 -9.71 3.16
N THR A 63 21.27 -10.04 3.21
CA THR A 63 20.48 -10.08 4.43
C THR A 63 20.53 -11.48 5.05
N TYR A 64 20.65 -11.53 6.37
CA TYR A 64 20.69 -12.75 7.18
C TYR A 64 19.43 -12.86 8.03
N GLU A 65 19.09 -14.09 8.39
CA GLU A 65 17.89 -14.42 9.18
C GLU A 65 17.92 -13.81 10.59
N ASP A 66 19.13 -13.58 11.14
CA ASP A 66 19.38 -12.91 12.42
C ASP A 66 19.19 -11.38 12.39
N GLY A 67 18.80 -10.82 11.25
CA GLY A 67 18.57 -9.38 11.07
C GLY A 67 19.83 -8.56 10.81
N ARG A 68 20.97 -9.19 10.50
CA ARG A 68 22.12 -8.52 9.88
C ARG A 68 21.90 -8.28 8.39
N ILE A 69 22.47 -7.18 7.90
CA ILE A 69 22.55 -6.84 6.48
C ILE A 69 23.99 -6.42 6.18
N HIS A 70 24.68 -7.21 5.36
CA HIS A 70 26.01 -6.91 4.85
C HIS A 70 25.88 -6.14 3.54
N LEU A 71 26.56 -4.99 3.42
CA LEU A 71 26.53 -4.14 2.22
C LEU A 71 27.94 -3.73 1.78
N VAL A 72 28.13 -3.54 0.47
CA VAL A 72 29.31 -2.81 -0.07
C VAL A 72 29.24 -1.35 0.41
N HIS A 73 30.32 -0.84 1.00
CA HIS A 73 30.43 0.59 1.33
C HIS A 73 30.45 1.45 0.04
N PRO A 74 29.80 2.65 -0.02
CA PRO A 74 29.79 3.49 -1.22
C PRO A 74 31.14 3.75 -1.87
N GLU A 75 32.22 3.83 -1.09
CA GLU A 75 33.59 4.02 -1.57
C GLU A 75 34.08 2.83 -2.40
N ASN A 76 33.81 1.62 -1.94
CA ASN A 76 34.17 0.38 -2.63
C ASN A 76 33.25 0.13 -3.83
N TRP A 77 31.99 0.53 -3.73
CA TRP A 77 31.05 0.52 -4.86
C TRP A 77 31.55 1.38 -6.02
N LYS A 78 31.96 2.63 -5.74
CA LYS A 78 32.50 3.56 -6.77
C LYS A 78 33.73 3.01 -7.50
N ARG A 79 34.50 2.12 -6.85
CA ARG A 79 35.69 1.45 -7.41
C ARG A 79 35.34 0.21 -8.26
N GLY A 80 34.09 -0.24 -8.26
CA GLY A 80 33.63 -1.40 -9.04
C GLY A 80 33.68 -1.16 -10.56
N ARG A 81 34.03 -2.20 -11.33
CA ARG A 81 34.06 -2.11 -12.81
C ARG A 81 32.66 -2.19 -13.45
N ILE A 82 31.79 -3.05 -12.90
CA ILE A 82 30.42 -3.30 -13.42
C ILE A 82 29.38 -2.52 -12.61
N TYR A 83 29.56 -2.47 -11.29
CA TYR A 83 28.59 -1.94 -10.34
C TYR A 83 29.14 -0.71 -9.61
N ASN A 84 29.06 0.47 -10.23
CA ASN A 84 29.58 1.73 -9.67
C ASN A 84 28.56 2.89 -9.58
N LYS A 85 27.35 2.69 -10.14
CA LYS A 85 26.32 3.75 -10.21
C LYS A 85 25.59 3.89 -8.88
N GLU A 86 25.42 5.13 -8.41
CA GLU A 86 24.65 5.51 -7.21
C GLU A 86 23.26 4.84 -7.19
N ARG A 87 22.53 4.88 -8.31
CA ARG A 87 21.17 4.34 -8.41
C ARG A 87 21.12 2.83 -8.23
N MET A 88 22.14 2.09 -8.66
CA MET A 88 22.22 0.64 -8.45
C MET A 88 22.55 0.31 -6.99
N TRP A 89 23.40 1.10 -6.33
CA TRP A 89 23.68 0.96 -4.90
C TRP A 89 22.42 1.22 -4.04
N ILE A 90 21.67 2.28 -4.34
CA ILE A 90 20.40 2.59 -3.67
C ILE A 90 19.36 1.48 -3.91
N GLN A 91 19.27 0.94 -5.14
CA GLN A 91 18.41 -0.20 -5.45
C GLN A 91 18.80 -1.46 -4.66
N MET A 92 20.10 -1.74 -4.51
CA MET A 92 20.61 -2.83 -3.68
C MET A 92 20.19 -2.64 -2.20
N ILE A 93 20.25 -1.43 -1.64
CA ILE A 93 19.72 -1.18 -0.29
C ILE A 93 18.24 -1.52 -0.19
N TYR A 94 17.42 -1.09 -1.14
CA TYR A 94 16.00 -1.41 -1.12
C TYR A 94 15.73 -2.91 -1.32
N HIS A 95 16.58 -3.62 -2.05
CA HIS A 95 16.51 -5.08 -2.21
C HIS A 95 16.78 -5.78 -0.87
N GLU A 96 17.89 -5.47 -0.19
CA GLU A 96 18.23 -6.06 1.11
C GLU A 96 17.24 -5.67 2.21
N MET A 97 16.83 -4.39 2.27
CA MET A 97 15.75 -3.98 3.17
C MET A 97 14.43 -4.71 2.87
N GLY A 98 14.16 -5.03 1.60
CA GLY A 98 13.04 -5.85 1.18
C GLY A 98 13.12 -7.27 1.76
N HIS A 99 14.28 -7.92 1.65
CA HIS A 99 14.53 -9.22 2.30
C HIS A 99 14.35 -9.15 3.82
N TYR A 100 14.96 -8.16 4.48
CA TYR A 100 14.85 -8.00 5.93
C TYR A 100 13.40 -7.84 6.39
N LEU A 101 12.62 -7.03 5.67
CA LEU A 101 11.19 -6.86 5.94
C LEU A 101 10.40 -8.16 5.70
N LEU A 102 10.78 -8.99 4.72
CA LEU A 102 10.17 -10.32 4.51
C LEU A 102 10.46 -11.26 5.69
N TRP A 103 11.71 -11.29 6.19
CA TRP A 103 12.12 -12.11 7.33
C TRP A 103 11.48 -11.70 8.67
N VAL A 104 11.55 -10.42 9.05
CA VAL A 104 11.15 -9.96 10.40
C VAL A 104 9.64 -10.06 10.68
N ASP A 105 8.82 -10.23 9.64
CA ASP A 105 7.37 -10.38 9.75
C ASP A 105 6.90 -11.74 9.19
N ALA A 106 7.79 -12.74 9.13
CA ALA A 106 7.54 -14.05 8.53
C ALA A 106 6.29 -14.74 9.10
N GLU A 107 6.10 -14.75 10.43
CA GLU A 107 4.93 -15.33 11.09
C GLU A 107 3.60 -14.72 10.61
N ARG A 108 3.45 -13.38 10.68
CA ARG A 108 2.22 -12.72 10.21
C ARG A 108 1.98 -12.94 8.71
N LYS A 109 3.05 -13.12 7.94
CA LYS A 109 3.00 -13.41 6.50
C LYS A 109 2.58 -14.85 6.22
N ALA A 110 3.05 -15.81 7.03
CA ALA A 110 2.61 -17.19 7.02
C ALA A 110 1.12 -17.29 7.40
N ASP A 111 0.69 -16.60 8.46
CA ASP A 111 -0.73 -16.51 8.87
C ASP A 111 -1.63 -15.91 7.77
N ALA A 112 -1.19 -14.83 7.13
CA ALA A 112 -1.92 -14.23 6.02
C ALA A 112 -1.96 -15.16 4.81
N PHE A 113 -0.85 -15.81 4.47
CA PHE A 113 -0.76 -16.80 3.41
C PHE A 113 -1.70 -17.99 3.66
N MET A 114 -1.64 -18.62 4.84
CA MET A 114 -2.51 -19.69 5.28
C MET A 114 -3.99 -19.28 5.17
N ARG A 115 -4.37 -18.11 5.72
CA ARG A 115 -5.75 -17.62 5.62
C ARG A 115 -6.22 -17.46 4.17
N HIS A 116 -5.38 -16.94 3.28
CA HIS A 116 -5.73 -16.84 1.85
C HIS A 116 -5.86 -18.22 1.19
N MET A 117 -4.97 -19.16 1.49
CA MET A 117 -5.03 -20.54 0.98
C MET A 117 -6.29 -21.28 1.45
N VAL A 118 -6.72 -21.09 2.70
CA VAL A 118 -7.92 -21.75 3.25
C VAL A 118 -9.22 -21.07 2.77
N ILE A 119 -9.28 -19.74 2.80
CA ILE A 119 -10.51 -19.00 2.46
C ILE A 119 -10.82 -19.08 0.96
N GLY A 120 -9.79 -19.07 0.09
CA GLY A 120 -9.95 -19.17 -1.36
C GLY A 120 -10.49 -20.51 -1.88
N LEU A 121 -10.46 -21.57 -1.05
CA LEU A 121 -10.98 -22.90 -1.40
C LEU A 121 -12.49 -23.06 -1.14
N ARG A 122 -13.12 -22.13 -0.40
CA ARG A 122 -14.57 -22.13 -0.25
C ARG A 122 -15.22 -21.69 -1.56
N ARG A 123 -15.67 -22.67 -2.37
CA ARG A 123 -16.59 -22.41 -3.49
C ARG A 123 -17.71 -21.49 -3.00
N PRO A 124 -18.04 -20.39 -3.71
CA PRO A 124 -19.23 -19.64 -3.39
C PRO A 124 -20.42 -20.59 -3.49
N GLY A 125 -21.10 -20.83 -2.37
CA GLY A 125 -22.30 -21.64 -2.34
C GLY A 125 -23.29 -21.05 -3.33
N ARG A 126 -23.72 -21.87 -4.32
CA ARG A 126 -24.69 -21.47 -5.34
C ARG A 126 -25.86 -20.80 -4.62
N PRO A 127 -26.19 -19.52 -4.90
CA PRO A 127 -27.31 -18.86 -4.25
C PRO A 127 -28.58 -19.66 -4.58
N VAL A 128 -29.14 -20.32 -3.56
CA VAL A 128 -30.46 -20.92 -3.67
C VAL A 128 -31.42 -19.74 -3.66
N THR A 129 -31.80 -19.30 -4.85
CA THR A 129 -32.78 -18.23 -5.02
C THR A 129 -34.10 -18.68 -4.40
N ALA A 130 -34.51 -18.02 -3.31
CA ALA A 130 -35.76 -18.27 -2.60
C ALA A 130 -36.99 -17.76 -3.37
N ALA A 131 -37.04 -18.06 -4.68
CA ALA A 131 -38.02 -17.53 -5.64
C ALA A 131 -39.21 -18.49 -5.90
N SER A 132 -39.31 -19.59 -5.15
CA SER A 132 -40.32 -20.65 -5.35
C SER A 132 -41.29 -20.86 -4.19
N ALA A 133 -41.16 -20.11 -3.08
CA ALA A 133 -41.99 -20.29 -1.87
C ALA A 133 -43.26 -19.40 -1.79
N GLN A 134 -43.48 -18.48 -2.74
CA GLN A 134 -44.58 -17.48 -2.66
C GLN A 134 -45.41 -17.37 -3.95
N ARG A 135 -46.09 -18.46 -4.32
CA ARG A 135 -47.17 -18.45 -5.32
C ARG A 135 -48.33 -19.40 -4.95
N GLN A 136 -48.96 -19.19 -3.80
CA GLN A 136 -50.17 -19.95 -3.46
C GLN A 136 -51.14 -19.31 -2.44
N THR A 137 -51.39 -18.00 -2.45
CA THR A 137 -52.57 -17.38 -1.79
C THR A 137 -52.89 -15.99 -2.37
N ALA A 138 -53.71 -15.92 -3.43
CA ALA A 138 -54.38 -14.69 -3.87
C ALA A 138 -55.50 -14.99 -4.89
N ARG A 139 -56.67 -15.44 -4.42
CA ARG A 139 -57.88 -15.59 -5.26
C ARG A 139 -59.07 -15.00 -4.50
N MET A 140 -59.83 -14.12 -5.17
CA MET A 140 -60.93 -13.28 -4.62
C MET A 140 -60.44 -12.19 -3.65
N HIS A 141 -60.96 -10.94 -3.63
CA HIS A 141 -62.21 -10.37 -4.17
C HIS A 141 -62.02 -9.00 -4.87
N ARG A 142 -62.93 -8.67 -5.81
CA ARG A 142 -63.41 -7.31 -6.16
C ARG A 142 -64.73 -7.07 -5.39
N PRO A 143 -65.11 -5.83 -4.98
CA PRO A 143 -65.65 -4.76 -5.85
C PRO A 143 -64.88 -3.41 -5.71
N HIS A 144 -64.85 -2.47 -6.65
CA HIS A 144 -65.91 -1.64 -7.27
C HIS A 144 -66.46 -0.52 -6.35
N ASP A 145 -66.01 0.74 -6.52
CA ASP A 145 -66.90 1.89 -6.84
C ASP A 145 -66.14 3.18 -7.30
N ARG A 146 -66.90 4.19 -7.74
CA ARG A 146 -66.52 5.43 -8.45
C ARG A 146 -66.60 6.69 -7.56
N ASN A 147 -65.64 7.61 -7.70
CA ASN A 147 -65.86 9.08 -7.84
C ASN A 147 -64.49 9.76 -8.09
N ARG A 148 -64.21 10.71 -9.00
CA ARG A 148 -64.91 11.81 -9.73
C ARG A 148 -64.50 13.18 -9.17
N ARG A 149 -64.31 14.17 -10.08
CA ARG A 149 -63.77 15.57 -9.91
C ARG A 149 -62.23 15.62 -9.93
N ARG A 150 -61.52 16.24 -10.88
CA ARG A 150 -61.76 17.26 -11.95
C ARG A 150 -61.84 18.71 -11.46
N GLY A 151 -60.79 19.49 -11.77
CA GLY A 151 -60.62 20.95 -11.65
C GLY A 151 -59.16 21.27 -11.27
N SER A 152 -58.27 21.90 -12.07
CA SER A 152 -58.26 23.15 -12.87
C SER A 152 -57.76 24.39 -12.11
N ASN A 153 -56.52 24.80 -12.44
CA ASN A 153 -55.82 26.08 -12.17
C ASN A 153 -56.57 27.34 -12.70
N PRO A 154 -56.06 28.60 -12.57
CA PRO A 154 -55.10 29.26 -11.65
C PRO A 154 -55.79 30.52 -11.00
N PRO A 155 -55.32 31.81 -11.02
CA PRO A 155 -53.99 32.47 -10.92
C PRO A 155 -53.90 33.65 -9.88
N SER A 156 -52.73 34.32 -9.84
CA SER A 156 -52.49 35.71 -9.31
C SER A 156 -52.40 35.87 -7.78
N ARG A 157 -51.81 36.92 -7.17
CA ARG A 157 -51.16 38.19 -7.60
C ARG A 157 -50.31 38.68 -6.38
N VAL A 158 -49.16 39.37 -6.49
CA VAL A 158 -49.00 40.84 -6.31
C VAL A 158 -47.51 41.15 -6.00
N ARG A 159 -46.92 42.14 -6.71
CA ARG A 159 -45.99 43.27 -6.32
C ARG A 159 -45.09 43.16 -5.04
N ARG A 160 -43.98 43.89 -4.81
CA ARG A 160 -43.19 45.05 -5.37
C ARG A 160 -41.90 45.15 -4.47
N ARG A 161 -40.85 45.99 -4.63
CA ARG A 161 -40.18 46.76 -5.71
C ARG A 161 -38.88 47.36 -5.09
N VAL A 162 -37.69 47.22 -5.73
CA VAL A 162 -36.57 48.23 -5.68
C VAL A 162 -35.92 48.47 -4.27
N ALA A 163 -34.67 48.90 -4.06
CA ALA A 163 -33.50 49.33 -4.85
C ALA A 163 -32.23 48.67 -4.22
N ARG A 164 -31.06 48.43 -4.85
CA ARG A 164 -30.18 49.18 -5.77
C ARG A 164 -29.09 50.01 -5.05
N ALA A 165 -27.83 49.66 -5.34
CA ALA A 165 -26.57 50.42 -5.16
C ALA A 165 -26.14 50.74 -3.70
N SER A 166 -24.84 50.84 -3.40
CA SER A 166 -23.66 50.94 -4.27
C SER A 166 -22.54 49.97 -3.86
#